data_AF-A0A507ZQQ6-F1
#
_entry.id   AF-A0A507ZQQ6-F1
#
_cell.length_a   1.000
_cell.length_b   1.000
_cell.length_c   1.000
_cell.angle_alpha   90.00
_cell.angle_beta   90.00
_cell.angle_gamma   90.00
#
_symmetry.space_group_name_H-M   'P 1'
#
loop_
_entity.id
_entity.type
_entity.pdbx_description
1 polymer ?
#
loop_
_entity_poly.entity_id
_entity_poly.type
_entity_poly.pdbx_seq_one_letter_code
_entity_poly.pdbx_strand_id
1 'polypeptide(L)'
;MKTTANSNNLKVNTGLLKVVAVLQFLLLGLFYYTQWQQISLPGILNYTVFFVFLFAWLLVLADLLQQRIYQKWFWYLGMFTLPFLAILLYAFQRNSLIHLKENSFSK
;
A
#
# COMPACT_ATOMS: atom_id res chain seq x y z
N MET A 1 -26.97 -16.84 -20.03
CA MET A 1 -26.63 -15.40 -20.09
C MET A 1 -25.26 -15.22 -19.45
N LYS A 2 -24.19 -15.10 -20.26
CA LYS A 2 -22.82 -14.87 -19.74
C LYS A 2 -22.70 -13.39 -19.40
N THR A 3 -22.70 -13.04 -18.12
CA THR A 3 -22.29 -11.72 -17.66
C THR A 3 -20.79 -11.58 -17.90
N THR A 4 -20.43 -10.96 -19.02
CA THR A 4 -19.08 -10.42 -19.24
C THR A 4 -18.90 -9.26 -18.26
N ALA A 5 -18.43 -9.57 -17.06
CA ALA A 5 -17.89 -8.55 -16.17
C ALA A 5 -16.72 -7.91 -16.92
N ASN A 6 -16.93 -6.69 -17.42
CA ASN A 6 -15.86 -5.84 -17.91
C ASN A 6 -14.99 -5.49 -16.69
N SER A 7 -14.06 -6.37 -16.34
CA SER A 7 -13.07 -6.11 -15.30
C SER A 7 -12.11 -5.09 -15.90
N ASN A 8 -12.43 -3.81 -15.71
CA ASN A 8 -11.45 -2.74 -15.77
C ASN A 8 -10.41 -3.04 -14.69
N ASN A 9 -9.48 -3.94 -14.99
CA ASN A 9 -8.39 -4.32 -14.11
C ASN A 9 -7.54 -3.06 -13.97
N LEU A 10 -7.73 -2.35 -12.86
CA LEU A 10 -6.92 -1.19 -12.49
C LEU A 10 -5.53 -1.72 -12.20
N LYS A 11 -4.74 -1.84 -13.27
CA LYS A 11 -3.39 -2.38 -13.21
C LYS A 11 -2.48 -1.28 -12.69
N VAL A 12 -2.42 -1.15 -11.37
CA VAL A 12 -1.51 -0.19 -10.73
C VAL A 12 -0.09 -0.56 -11.09
N ASN A 13 0.65 0.41 -11.63
CA ASN A 13 2.04 0.23 -12.02
C ASN A 13 2.89 -0.08 -10.78
N THR A 14 3.60 -1.20 -10.78
CA THR A 14 4.46 -1.62 -9.66
C THR A 14 5.51 -0.56 -9.31
N GLY A 15 6.08 0.12 -10.31
CA GLY A 15 7.05 1.20 -10.09
C GLY A 15 6.41 2.38 -9.36
N LEU A 16 5.20 2.78 -9.77
CA LEU A 16 4.45 3.85 -9.11
C LEU A 16 4.12 3.47 -7.66
N LEU A 17 3.69 2.22 -7.42
CA LEU A 17 3.34 1.73 -6.09
C LEU A 17 4.54 1.77 -5.13
N LYS A 18 5.74 1.43 -5.62
CA LYS A 18 7.01 1.57 -4.87
C LYS A 18 7.35 3.03 -4.58
N VAL A 19 7.21 3.92 -5.56
CA VAL A 19 7.47 5.37 -5.37
C VAL A 19 6.53 5.95 -4.32
N VAL A 20 5.23 5.65 -4.41
CA VAL A 20 4.22 6.08 -3.42
C VAL A 20 4.58 5.58 -2.02
N ALA A 21 4.95 4.31 -1.89
CA ALA A 21 5.32 3.73 -0.60
C ALA A 21 6.58 4.38 0.00
N VAL A 22 7.61 4.64 -0.81
CA VAL A 22 8.84 5.33 -0.35
C VAL A 22 8.54 6.76 0.06
N LEU A 23 7.79 7.52 -0.77
CA LEU A 23 7.43 8.90 -0.46
C LEU A 23 6.60 8.99 0.82
N GLN A 24 5.63 8.10 1.01
CA GLN A 24 4.83 8.02 2.23
C GLN A 24 5.70 7.73 3.46
N PHE A 25 6.65 6.79 3.33
CA PHE A 25 7.57 6.45 4.42
C PHE A 25 8.45 7.63 4.81
N LEU A 26 9.00 8.36 3.84
CA LEU A 26 9.78 9.57 4.07
C LEU A 26 8.94 10.68 4.71
N LEU A 27 7.72 10.90 4.21
CA LEU A 27 6.80 11.90 4.78
C LEU A 27 6.45 11.60 6.23
N LEU A 28 6.17 10.34 6.55
CA LEU A 28 5.97 9.91 7.94
C LEU A 28 7.22 10.11 8.79
N GLY A 29 8.40 9.75 8.27
CA GLY A 29 9.67 9.95 8.97
C GLY A 29 9.94 11.41 9.31
N LEU A 30 9.73 12.31 8.33
CA LEU A 30 9.82 13.76 8.54
C LEU A 30 8.79 14.24 9.54
N PHE A 31 7.54 13.78 9.45
CA PHE A 31 6.50 14.14 10.40
C PHE A 31 6.89 13.76 11.83
N TYR A 32 7.29 12.51 12.08
CA TYR A 32 7.76 12.07 13.40
C TYR A 32 8.99 12.87 13.87
N TYR A 33 9.91 13.19 12.97
CA TYR A 33 11.07 14.04 13.29
C TYR A 33 10.64 15.44 13.76
N THR A 34 9.67 16.07 13.10
CA THR A 34 9.15 17.38 13.54
C THR A 34 8.49 17.32 14.91
N GLN A 35 7.75 16.23 15.21
CA GLN A 35 7.15 16.01 16.52
C GLN A 35 8.22 15.81 17.59
N TRP A 36 9.27 15.05 17.29
CA TRP A 36 10.40 14.83 18.20
C TRP A 36 11.10 16.15 18.55
N GLN A 37 11.33 17.01 17.56
CA GLN A 37 11.95 18.32 17.74
C GLN A 37 10.98 19.36 18.32
N GLN A 38 9.73 18.98 18.64
CA GLN A 38 8.67 19.87 19.13
C GLN A 38 8.42 21.07 18.19
N ILE A 39 8.67 20.88 16.89
CA ILE A 39 8.44 21.90 15.88
C ILE A 39 6.94 22.00 15.65
N SER A 40 6.39 23.18 15.90
CA SER A 40 4.97 23.46 15.71
C SER A 40 4.66 23.59 14.22
N LEU A 41 4.09 22.53 13.63
CA LEU A 41 3.59 22.59 12.25
C LEU A 41 2.18 23.20 12.22
N PRO A 42 1.86 24.06 11.22
CA PRO A 42 0.50 24.47 10.94
C PRO A 42 -0.45 23.27 10.84
N GLY A 43 -1.64 23.37 11.44
CA GLY A 43 -2.61 22.27 11.47
C GLY A 43 -2.94 21.70 10.08
N ILE A 44 -2.96 22.56 9.05
CA ILE A 44 -3.17 22.15 7.65
C ILE A 44 -2.15 21.12 7.16
N LEU A 45 -0.87 21.23 7.55
CA LEU A 45 0.18 20.29 7.16
C LEU A 45 -0.01 18.94 7.85
N ASN A 46 -0.46 18.96 9.11
CA ASN A 46 -0.72 17.76 9.89
C ASN A 46 -1.86 16.93 9.26
N TYR A 47 -2.97 17.59 8.92
CA TYR A 47 -4.06 16.94 8.19
C TYR A 47 -3.63 16.46 6.81
N THR A 48 -2.79 17.22 6.09
CA THR A 48 -2.29 16.83 4.76
C THR A 48 -1.51 15.51 4.83
N VAL A 49 -0.61 15.34 5.80
CA VAL A 49 0.14 14.09 5.98
C VAL A 49 -0.81 12.92 6.23
N PHE A 50 -1.82 13.10 7.07
CA PHE A 50 -2.84 12.09 7.33
C PHE A 50 -3.64 11.71 6.08
N PHE A 51 -4.09 12.69 5.30
CA PHE A 51 -4.85 12.41 4.06
C PHE A 51 -3.99 11.73 3.00
N VAL A 52 -2.74 12.14 2.82
CA VAL A 52 -1.79 11.47 1.91
C VAL A 52 -1.57 10.02 2.34
N PHE A 53 -1.40 9.79 3.64
CA PHE A 53 -1.28 8.44 4.19
C PHE A 53 -2.53 7.61 3.93
N LEU A 54 -3.72 8.16 4.20
CA LEU A 54 -5.00 7.48 3.97
C LEU A 54 -5.19 7.11 2.50
N PHE A 55 -4.84 8.02 1.59
CA PHE A 55 -4.96 7.81 0.16
C PHE A 55 -4.01 6.72 -0.34
N ALA A 56 -2.75 6.73 0.12
CA ALA A 56 -1.78 5.68 -0.18
C ALA A 56 -2.24 4.31 0.37
N TRP A 57 -2.79 4.30 1.58
CA TRP A 57 -3.36 3.09 2.18
C TRP A 57 -4.52 2.52 1.36
N LEU A 58 -5.47 3.36 0.93
CA LEU A 58 -6.58 2.95 0.07
C LEU A 58 -6.11 2.45 -1.30
N LEU A 59 -5.11 3.09 -1.90
CA LEU A 59 -4.54 2.67 -3.18
C LEU A 59 -3.91 1.27 -3.09
N VAL A 60 -3.12 1.02 -2.04
CA VAL A 60 -2.53 -0.30 -1.81
C VAL A 60 -3.61 -1.33 -1.50
N LEU A 61 -4.61 -0.99 -0.69
CA LEU A 61 -5.72 -1.89 -0.39
C LEU A 61 -6.51 -2.25 -1.66
N ALA A 62 -6.76 -1.29 -2.55
CA ALA A 62 -7.43 -1.54 -3.82
C ALA A 62 -6.62 -2.49 -4.73
N ASP A 63 -5.29 -2.31 -4.83
CA ASP A 63 -4.43 -3.24 -5.56
C ASP A 63 -4.44 -4.63 -4.89
N LEU A 64 -4.38 -4.71 -3.56
CA LEU A 64 -4.43 -5.96 -2.79
C LEU A 64 -5.73 -6.76 -3.03
N LEU A 65 -6.88 -6.07 -3.07
CA LEU A 65 -8.19 -6.66 -3.33
C LEU A 65 -8.24 -7.28 -4.74
N GLN A 66 -7.70 -6.58 -5.74
CA GLN A 66 -7.73 -7.02 -7.14
C GLN A 66 -6.69 -8.12 -7.44
N GLN A 67 -5.48 -7.99 -6.91
CA GLN A 67 -4.34 -8.86 -7.20
C GLN A 67 -4.48 -10.23 -6.55
N ARG A 68 -4.31 -11.34 -7.28
CA ARG A 68 -4.25 -12.69 -6.66
C ARG A 68 -2.84 -12.98 -6.12
N ILE A 69 -2.58 -12.53 -4.90
CA ILE A 69 -1.30 -12.75 -4.20
C ILE A 69 -1.34 -13.96 -3.26
N TYR A 70 -0.16 -14.48 -2.90
CA TYR A 70 0.01 -15.52 -1.88
C TYR A 70 -0.37 -14.99 -0.49
N GLN A 71 -1.11 -15.80 0.29
CA GLN A 71 -1.55 -15.46 1.66
C GLN A 71 -2.16 -14.07 1.85
N LYS A 72 -3.15 -13.70 1.01
CA LYS A 72 -3.86 -12.39 1.08
C LYS A 72 -4.27 -11.95 2.49
N TRP A 73 -4.76 -12.88 3.31
CA TRP A 73 -5.21 -12.59 4.68
C TRP A 73 -4.12 -11.99 5.56
N PHE A 74 -2.87 -12.46 5.42
CA PHE A 74 -1.73 -11.90 6.14
C PHE A 74 -1.53 -10.41 5.79
N TRP A 75 -1.64 -10.07 4.51
CA TRP A 75 -1.50 -8.69 4.04
C TRP A 75 -2.66 -7.79 4.46
N TYR A 76 -3.89 -8.29 4.45
CA TYR A 76 -5.03 -7.53 4.99
C TYR A 76 -4.82 -7.23 6.47
N LEU A 77 -4.44 -8.22 7.28
CA LEU A 77 -4.16 -8.00 8.70
C LEU A 77 -3.01 -7.02 8.90
N GLY A 78 -1.92 -7.16 8.14
CA GLY A 78 -0.78 -6.24 8.18
C GLY A 78 -1.17 -4.80 7.87
N MET A 79 -2.09 -4.58 6.93
CA MET A 79 -2.60 -3.25 6.61
C MET A 79 -3.36 -2.58 7.76
N PHE A 80 -3.89 -3.33 8.73
CA PHE A 80 -4.56 -2.76 9.92
C PHE A 80 -3.64 -2.68 11.14
N THR A 81 -2.75 -3.67 11.33
CA THR A 81 -1.86 -3.70 12.50
C THR A 81 -0.65 -2.79 12.34
N LEU A 82 -0.05 -2.78 11.16
CA LEU A 82 1.17 -2.04 10.84
C LEU A 82 1.06 -1.39 9.46
N PRO A 83 0.10 -0.46 9.26
CA PRO A 83 -0.24 0.07 7.94
C PRO A 83 0.95 0.70 7.20
N PHE A 84 1.83 1.40 7.91
CA PHE A 84 3.01 2.05 7.33
C PHE A 84 4.04 1.04 6.81
N LEU A 85 4.27 -0.06 7.54
CA LEU A 85 5.18 -1.13 7.11
C LEU A 85 4.54 -2.01 6.05
N ALA A 86 3.25 -2.32 6.19
CA ALA A 86 2.53 -3.17 5.25
C ALA A 86 2.52 -2.57 3.84
N ILE A 87 2.28 -1.26 3.71
CA ILE A 87 2.34 -0.57 2.42
C ILE A 87 3.74 -0.68 1.78
N LEU A 88 4.78 -0.44 2.58
CA LEU A 88 6.16 -0.52 2.10
C LEU A 88 6.53 -1.94 1.69
N LEU A 89 6.39 -2.91 2.59
CA LEU A 89 6.76 -4.30 2.33
C LEU A 89 5.95 -4.89 1.18
N TYR A 90 4.66 -4.58 1.11
CA TYR A 90 3.80 -5.02 0.01
C TYR A 90 4.31 -4.49 -1.33
N ALA A 91 4.61 -3.20 -1.43
CA ALA A 91 5.06 -2.58 -2.68
C ALA A 91 6.32 -3.24 -3.25
N PHE A 92 7.25 -3.65 -2.37
CA PHE A 92 8.49 -4.32 -2.77
C PHE A 92 8.30 -5.82 -3.03
N GLN A 93 7.51 -6.51 -2.21
CA GLN A 93 7.31 -7.95 -2.32
C GLN A 93 6.21 -8.35 -3.31
N ARG A 94 5.40 -7.41 -3.80
CA ARG A 94 4.26 -7.66 -4.69
C ARG A 94 4.56 -8.63 -5.82
N ASN A 95 5.61 -8.39 -6.60
CA ASN A 95 5.95 -9.26 -7.73
C ASN A 95 6.28 -10.69 -7.26
N SER A 96 7.06 -10.83 -6.19
CA SER A 96 7.38 -12.13 -5.61
C SER A 96 6.13 -12.85 -5.10
N LEU A 97 5.19 -12.14 -4.48
CA LEU A 97 3.94 -12.72 -3.96
C LEU A 97 3.00 -13.18 -5.07
N ILE A 98 2.98 -12.47 -6.21
CA ILE A 98 2.25 -12.88 -7.41
C ILE A 98 2.88 -14.15 -7.99
N HIS A 99 4.20 -14.15 -8.20
CA HIS A 99 4.93 -15.33 -8.71
C HIS A 99 4.79 -16.55 -7.80
N LEU A 100 4.85 -16.36 -6.47
CA LEU A 100 4.61 -17.43 -5.50
C LEU A 100 3.20 -17.99 -5.62
N LYS A 101 2.20 -17.14 -5.87
CA LYS A 101 0.83 -17.60 -6.07
C LYS A 101 0.69 -18.39 -7.37
N GLU A 102 1.24 -17.89 -8.47
CA GLU A 102 1.25 -18.57 -9.77
C GLU A 102 1.94 -19.94 -9.70
N ASN A 103 3.11 -20.02 -9.05
CA ASN A 103 3.86 -21.27 -8.91
C ASN A 103 3.28 -22.24 -7.86
N SER A 104 2.52 -21.74 -6.87
CA SER A 104 1.92 -22.60 -5.82
C SER A 104 0.86 -23.57 -6.34
N PHE A 105 0.37 -23.39 -7.57
CA PHE A 105 -0.61 -24.26 -8.22
C PHE A 105 0.00 -25.25 -9.23
N SER A 106 1.33 -25.32 -9.35
CA SER A 106 2.03 -26.30 -10.20
C SER A 106 2.36 -27.61 -9.47
N LYS A 107 1.51 -28.02 -8.52
CA LYS A 107 1.66 -29.27 -7.75
C LYS A 107 0.37 -30.04 -7.72
#